data_AF-A0A661C191-F1
#
_entry.id   AF-A0A661C191-F1
#
_cell.length_a   1.000
_cell.length_b   1.000
_cell.length_c   1.000
_cell.angle_alpha   90.00
_cell.angle_beta   90.00
_cell.angle_gamma   90.00
#
_symmetry.space_group_name_H-M   'P 1'
#
loop_
_entity.id
_entity.type
_entity.pdbx_description
1 polymer ?
#
loop_
_entity_poly.entity_id
_entity_poly.type
_entity_poly.pdbx_seq_one_letter_code
_entity_poly.pdbx_strand_id
1 'polypeptide(L)'
;MAKNEHELKSWLWLWLPVGFFVFIFSSALVSEYVHATFFVGELGIIELATPIMLVPAIIIGFVIFINREKLVTKQLGYWILLVTLACLYIAGEEISWGQQLVGWGTPDWVKEVNDQHETNLHNTSSWLDQKPRLLLEMFVIVCGIYLPLKRKLQGINLPVDSWQYWLYPTIVCLPAAILAILSRMPERIKNLFDLSGVVFDVRYSEVQELYFAIFLTVYLFSIRKRQEDVPLKEKRP
;
A
#
# COMPACT_ATOMS: atom_id res chain seq x y z
N MET A 1 9.04 11.96 27.04
CA MET A 1 8.07 11.70 25.96
C MET A 1 8.10 12.90 25.02
N ALA A 2 8.83 12.82 23.91
CA ALA A 2 8.81 13.90 22.91
C ALA A 2 7.43 13.92 22.24
N LYS A 3 6.78 15.07 22.28
CA LYS A 3 5.44 15.33 21.72
C LYS A 3 5.40 14.93 20.24
N ASN A 4 4.43 14.08 19.88
CA ASN A 4 4.05 13.67 18.52
C ASN A 4 3.49 14.80 17.63
N GLU A 5 3.87 16.06 17.84
CA GLU A 5 3.25 17.22 17.18
C GLU A 5 3.51 17.28 15.66
N HIS A 6 4.39 16.42 15.13
CA HIS A 6 4.77 16.35 13.71
C HIS A 6 4.28 15.09 12.98
N GLU A 7 3.43 14.27 13.59
CA GLU A 7 2.92 13.03 12.97
C GLU A 7 1.54 13.20 12.32
N LEU A 8 1.19 12.26 11.43
CA LEU A 8 -0.12 12.24 10.79
C LEU A 8 -1.26 12.14 11.82
N LYS A 9 -2.42 12.71 11.48
CA LYS A 9 -3.62 12.60 12.32
C LYS A 9 -4.02 11.13 12.47
N SER A 10 -4.40 10.71 13.68
CA SER A 10 -4.73 9.32 14.03
C SER A 10 -5.85 8.70 13.20
N TRP A 11 -6.80 9.52 12.71
CA TRP A 11 -7.86 9.02 11.82
C TRP A 11 -7.29 8.37 10.54
N LEU A 12 -6.17 8.89 10.02
CA LEU A 12 -5.60 8.42 8.75
C LEU A 12 -4.73 7.18 8.91
N TRP A 13 -3.89 7.11 9.94
CA TRP A 13 -2.91 6.03 10.06
C TRP A 13 -3.34 4.89 11.00
N LEU A 14 -4.28 5.15 11.92
CA LEU A 14 -4.79 4.16 12.86
C LEU A 14 -6.22 3.75 12.52
N TRP A 15 -7.14 4.71 12.48
CA TRP A 15 -8.57 4.39 12.36
C TRP A 15 -8.97 4.01 10.94
N LEU A 16 -8.33 4.55 9.90
CA LEU A 16 -8.58 4.15 8.52
C LEU A 16 -8.31 2.64 8.29
N PRO A 17 -7.11 2.10 8.58
CA PRO A 17 -6.87 0.67 8.38
C PRO A 17 -7.72 -0.22 9.30
N VAL A 18 -7.92 0.19 10.56
CA VAL A 18 -8.81 -0.55 11.48
C VAL A 18 -10.27 -0.52 11.01
N GLY A 19 -10.71 0.61 10.46
CA GLY A 19 -12.05 0.79 9.91
C GLY A 19 -12.29 -0.13 8.71
N PHE A 20 -11.35 -0.21 7.78
CA PHE A 20 -11.41 -1.18 6.68
C PHE A 20 -11.42 -2.63 7.17
N PHE A 21 -10.64 -2.95 8.20
CA PHE A 21 -10.68 -4.28 8.82
C PHE A 21 -12.08 -4.61 9.33
N VAL A 22 -12.63 -3.76 10.18
CA VAL A 22 -13.97 -3.96 10.73
C VAL A 22 -15.01 -4.04 9.61
N PHE A 23 -14.94 -3.16 8.62
CA PHE A 23 -15.88 -3.11 7.50
C PHE A 23 -15.87 -4.38 6.64
N ILE A 24 -14.69 -4.86 6.23
CA ILE A 24 -14.55 -6.06 5.38
C ILE A 24 -14.93 -7.33 6.14
N PHE A 25 -14.45 -7.50 7.38
CA PHE A 25 -14.72 -8.73 8.12
C PHE A 25 -16.13 -8.76 8.71
N SER A 26 -16.72 -7.61 9.05
CA SER A 26 -18.14 -7.59 9.47
C SER A 26 -19.09 -7.92 8.33
N SER A 27 -18.79 -7.53 7.08
CA SER A 27 -19.65 -7.90 5.94
C SER A 27 -19.65 -9.41 5.71
N ALA A 28 -18.50 -10.07 5.87
CA ALA A 28 -18.38 -11.53 5.80
C ALA A 28 -19.16 -12.25 6.93
N LEU A 29 -19.30 -11.62 8.11
CA LEU A 29 -20.07 -12.17 9.23
C LEU A 29 -21.58 -11.95 9.11
N VAL A 30 -22.01 -10.87 8.44
CA VAL A 30 -23.43 -10.52 8.30
C VAL A 30 -24.11 -11.42 7.26
N SER A 31 -23.50 -11.58 6.08
CA SER A 31 -24.05 -12.42 5.02
C SER A 31 -22.99 -12.73 3.97
N GLU A 32 -22.78 -14.02 3.72
CA GLU A 32 -21.95 -14.51 2.62
C GLU A 32 -22.42 -13.97 1.27
N TYR A 33 -23.74 -13.96 1.02
CA TYR A 33 -24.31 -13.37 -0.20
C TYR A 33 -23.97 -11.88 -0.39
N VAL A 34 -24.12 -11.05 0.65
CA VAL A 34 -23.77 -9.62 0.59
C VAL A 34 -22.27 -9.43 0.38
N HIS A 35 -21.44 -10.22 1.05
CA HIS A 35 -19.99 -10.17 0.87
C HIS A 35 -19.60 -10.54 -0.57
N ALA A 36 -20.08 -11.67 -1.08
CA ALA A 36 -19.81 -12.13 -2.43
C ALA A 36 -20.32 -11.16 -3.51
N THR A 37 -21.43 -10.46 -3.26
CA THR A 37 -22.03 -9.55 -4.25
C THR A 37 -21.33 -8.19 -4.31
N PHE A 38 -20.93 -7.63 -3.16
CA PHE A 38 -20.44 -6.24 -3.10
C PHE A 38 -18.95 -6.10 -2.84
N PHE A 39 -18.32 -7.09 -2.20
CA PHE A 39 -16.91 -7.03 -1.83
C PHE A 39 -16.02 -7.83 -2.77
N VAL A 40 -16.55 -8.90 -3.36
CA VAL A 40 -15.83 -9.83 -4.23
C VAL A 40 -16.09 -9.52 -5.71
N GLY A 41 -15.05 -9.53 -6.54
CA GLY A 41 -15.11 -9.44 -8.00
C GLY A 41 -14.47 -8.18 -8.58
N GLU A 42 -14.36 -8.11 -9.92
CA GLU A 42 -13.60 -7.09 -10.68
C GLU A 42 -14.00 -5.63 -10.43
N LEU A 43 -15.23 -5.42 -9.93
CA LEU A 43 -15.76 -4.09 -9.55
C LEU A 43 -16.22 -4.06 -8.09
N GLY A 44 -15.75 -5.02 -7.29
CA GLY A 44 -16.00 -5.10 -5.87
C GLY A 44 -15.42 -3.90 -5.13
N ILE A 45 -15.96 -3.63 -3.94
CA ILE A 45 -15.51 -2.51 -3.11
C ILE A 45 -14.02 -2.61 -2.79
N ILE A 46 -13.47 -3.82 -2.62
CA ILE A 46 -12.07 -4.01 -2.25
C ILE A 46 -11.16 -3.69 -3.44
N GLU A 47 -11.44 -4.27 -4.61
CA GLU A 47 -10.69 -4.03 -5.84
C GLU A 47 -10.67 -2.54 -6.21
N LEU A 48 -11.81 -1.83 -6.14
CA LEU A 48 -11.86 -0.38 -6.41
C LEU A 48 -11.21 0.47 -5.30
N ALA A 49 -11.19 0.00 -4.05
CA ALA A 49 -10.60 0.76 -2.95
C ALA A 49 -9.08 0.88 -3.07
N THR A 50 -8.39 -0.14 -3.60
CA THR A 50 -6.93 -0.14 -3.81
C THR A 50 -6.45 1.03 -4.70
N PRO A 51 -6.90 1.18 -5.96
CA PRO A 51 -6.49 2.29 -6.82
C PRO A 51 -6.96 3.64 -6.26
N ILE A 52 -8.16 3.73 -5.67
CA ILE A 52 -8.66 4.95 -5.01
C ILE A 52 -7.72 5.39 -3.88
N MET A 53 -7.22 4.44 -3.08
CA MET A 53 -6.28 4.71 -1.99
C MET A 53 -4.91 5.16 -2.52
N LEU A 54 -4.48 4.66 -3.68
CA LEU A 54 -3.19 4.97 -4.30
C LEU A 54 -3.17 6.31 -5.03
N VAL A 55 -4.28 6.80 -5.58
CA VAL A 55 -4.36 8.12 -6.24
C VAL A 55 -3.76 9.26 -5.39
N PRO A 56 -4.18 9.49 -4.13
CA PRO A 56 -3.58 10.53 -3.31
C PRO A 56 -2.09 10.25 -3.00
N ALA A 57 -1.70 8.98 -2.88
CA ALA A 57 -0.30 8.59 -2.67
C ALA A 57 0.58 8.99 -3.88
N ILE A 58 0.10 8.73 -5.10
CA ILE A 58 0.78 9.07 -6.35
C ILE A 58 0.96 10.59 -6.46
N ILE A 59 -0.10 11.36 -6.23
CA ILE A 59 -0.06 12.83 -6.28
C ILE A 59 0.97 13.36 -5.27
N ILE A 60 0.89 12.91 -4.01
CA ILE A 60 1.81 13.36 -2.97
C ILE A 60 3.25 12.93 -3.26
N GLY A 61 3.46 11.72 -3.78
CA GLY A 61 4.76 11.22 -4.22
C GLY A 61 5.43 12.12 -5.25
N PHE A 62 4.68 12.51 -6.29
CA PHE A 62 5.17 13.48 -7.28
C PHE A 62 5.43 14.86 -6.65
N VAL A 63 4.57 15.35 -5.77
CA VAL A 63 4.79 16.62 -5.04
C VAL A 63 6.09 16.56 -4.23
N ILE A 64 6.36 15.46 -3.52
CA ILE A 64 7.60 15.29 -2.76
C ILE A 64 8.81 15.34 -3.70
N PHE A 65 8.73 14.65 -4.84
CA PHE A 65 9.80 14.61 -5.84
C PHE A 65 10.07 15.96 -6.50
N ILE A 66 9.02 16.73 -6.82
CA ILE A 66 9.15 18.09 -7.36
C ILE A 66 9.90 18.98 -6.37
N ASN A 67 9.60 18.85 -5.06
CA ASN A 67 10.22 19.61 -3.97
C ASN A 67 11.43 18.87 -3.33
N ARG A 68 12.11 17.99 -4.09
CA ARG A 68 13.19 17.13 -3.56
C ARG A 68 14.42 17.87 -3.03
N GLU A 69 14.57 19.16 -3.34
CA GLU A 69 15.60 20.03 -2.77
C GLU A 69 15.47 20.24 -1.25
N LYS A 70 14.26 20.01 -0.70
CA LYS A 70 14.02 19.98 0.75
C LYS A 70 14.50 18.69 1.42
N LEU A 71 14.80 17.65 0.63
CA LEU A 71 15.34 16.40 1.15
C LEU A 71 16.84 16.53 1.40
N VAL A 72 17.37 15.71 2.31
CA VAL A 72 18.81 15.74 2.63
C VAL A 72 19.69 15.37 1.43
N THR A 73 19.24 14.45 0.57
CA THR A 73 19.97 14.01 -0.62
C THR A 73 19.05 13.86 -1.84
N LYS A 74 19.60 14.01 -3.05
CA LYS A 74 18.85 13.81 -4.31
C LYS A 74 18.41 12.35 -4.50
N GLN A 75 19.20 11.41 -3.99
CA GLN A 75 18.94 9.96 -4.04
C GLN A 75 17.62 9.61 -3.34
N LEU A 76 17.30 10.27 -2.22
CA LEU A 76 15.99 10.09 -1.57
C LEU A 76 14.85 10.54 -2.46
N GLY A 77 15.02 11.63 -3.22
CA GLY A 77 14.06 12.05 -4.22
C GLY A 77 13.79 10.95 -5.25
N TYR A 78 14.84 10.37 -5.82
CA TYR A 78 14.69 9.26 -6.79
C TYR A 78 14.10 7.99 -6.18
N TRP A 79 14.42 7.68 -4.92
CA TRP A 79 13.75 6.59 -4.19
C TRP A 79 12.25 6.85 -4.05
N ILE A 80 11.86 8.06 -3.66
CA ILE A 80 10.45 8.43 -3.52
C ILE A 80 9.74 8.38 -4.87
N LEU A 81 10.41 8.82 -5.96
CA LEU A 81 9.90 8.66 -7.31
C LEU A 81 9.70 7.19 -7.67
N LEU A 82 10.65 6.31 -7.35
CA LEU A 82 10.51 4.86 -7.57
C LEU A 82 9.29 4.28 -6.84
N VAL A 83 9.10 4.63 -5.56
CA VAL A 83 7.92 4.22 -4.78
C VAL A 83 6.62 4.78 -5.39
N THR A 84 6.66 6.03 -5.87
CA THR A 84 5.52 6.68 -6.54
C THR A 84 5.15 5.97 -7.84
N LEU A 85 6.14 5.61 -8.65
CA LEU A 85 5.94 4.85 -9.89
C LEU A 85 5.44 3.43 -9.61
N ALA A 86 5.89 2.79 -8.51
CA ALA A 86 5.31 1.53 -8.07
C ALA A 86 3.84 1.67 -7.66
N CYS A 87 3.45 2.76 -6.97
CA CYS A 87 2.04 3.05 -6.68
C CYS A 87 1.21 3.23 -7.96
N LEU A 88 1.76 3.95 -8.95
CA LEU A 88 1.11 4.13 -10.25
C LEU A 88 0.96 2.81 -11.00
N TYR A 89 1.99 1.97 -10.99
CA TYR A 89 1.95 0.65 -11.58
C TYR A 89 0.88 -0.22 -10.93
N ILE A 90 0.85 -0.32 -9.60
CA ILE A 90 -0.17 -1.10 -8.88
C ILE A 90 -1.57 -0.57 -9.20
N ALA A 91 -1.80 0.74 -9.06
CA ALA A 91 -3.11 1.33 -9.35
C ALA A 91 -3.55 1.10 -10.81
N GLY A 92 -2.60 1.13 -11.75
CA GLY A 92 -2.85 0.85 -13.16
C GLY A 92 -3.22 -0.61 -13.40
N GLU A 93 -2.44 -1.55 -12.87
CA GLU A 93 -2.70 -2.99 -12.99
C GLU A 93 -4.08 -3.36 -12.43
N GLU A 94 -4.45 -2.85 -11.24
CA GLU A 94 -5.74 -3.12 -10.58
C GLU A 94 -6.96 -2.66 -11.38
N ILE A 95 -6.84 -1.59 -12.18
CA ILE A 95 -7.96 -1.09 -13.03
C ILE A 95 -7.76 -1.43 -14.51
N SER A 96 -6.85 -2.35 -14.82
CA SER A 96 -6.52 -2.77 -16.18
C SER A 96 -6.13 -1.60 -17.08
N TRP A 97 -5.32 -0.70 -16.52
CA TRP A 97 -4.85 0.57 -17.09
C TRP A 97 -5.97 1.53 -17.54
N GLY A 98 -7.15 1.38 -16.94
CA GLY A 98 -8.35 2.17 -17.19
C GLY A 98 -9.42 1.42 -17.98
N GLN A 99 -9.14 0.17 -18.41
CA GLN A 99 -10.07 -0.62 -19.19
C GLN A 99 -11.36 -0.87 -18.45
N GLN A 100 -11.30 -1.16 -17.15
CA GLN A 100 -12.49 -1.38 -16.33
C GLN A 100 -13.36 -0.11 -16.22
N LEU A 101 -12.75 1.08 -16.33
CA LEU A 101 -13.46 2.36 -16.25
C LEU A 101 -14.10 2.79 -17.57
N VAL A 102 -13.40 2.57 -18.68
CA VAL A 102 -13.80 3.08 -20.01
C VAL A 102 -14.47 1.99 -20.86
N GLY A 103 -14.17 0.71 -20.60
CA GLY A 103 -14.79 -0.44 -21.25
C GLY A 103 -14.30 -0.72 -22.67
N TRP A 104 -13.04 -0.39 -23.01
CA TRP A 104 -12.50 -0.77 -24.31
C TRP A 104 -12.25 -2.28 -24.40
N GLY A 105 -12.33 -2.82 -25.62
CA GLY A 105 -12.06 -4.24 -25.87
C GLY A 105 -10.59 -4.59 -25.78
N THR A 106 -10.28 -5.76 -25.25
CA THR A 106 -8.91 -6.29 -25.19
C THR A 106 -8.42 -6.66 -26.59
N PRO A 107 -7.24 -6.18 -27.02
CA PRO A 107 -6.66 -6.57 -28.30
C PRO A 107 -6.42 -8.09 -28.38
N ASP A 108 -6.53 -8.68 -29.57
CA ASP A 108 -6.43 -10.15 -29.71
C ASP A 108 -5.06 -10.69 -29.27
N TRP A 109 -3.97 -9.95 -29.56
CA TRP A 109 -2.63 -10.31 -29.09
C TRP A 109 -2.48 -10.28 -27.55
N VAL A 110 -3.33 -9.53 -26.84
CA VAL A 110 -3.38 -9.55 -25.36
C VAL A 110 -4.22 -10.73 -24.87
N LYS A 111 -5.35 -11.03 -25.52
CA LYS A 111 -6.20 -12.18 -25.16
C LYS A 111 -5.47 -13.52 -25.26
N GLU A 112 -4.49 -13.64 -26.15
CA GLU A 112 -3.65 -14.84 -26.28
C GLU A 112 -2.78 -15.13 -25.05
N VAL A 113 -2.49 -14.09 -24.25
CA VAL A 113 -1.54 -14.19 -23.13
C VAL A 113 -2.13 -13.76 -21.78
N ASN A 114 -3.28 -13.08 -21.75
CA ASN A 114 -3.94 -12.59 -20.54
C ASN A 114 -5.21 -13.43 -20.27
N ASP A 115 -5.19 -14.15 -19.15
CA ASP A 115 -6.21 -15.16 -18.82
C ASP A 115 -7.58 -14.56 -18.45
N GLN A 116 -7.63 -13.25 -18.15
CA GLN A 116 -8.86 -12.52 -17.81
C GLN A 116 -9.35 -11.64 -18.95
N HIS A 117 -8.68 -11.68 -20.11
CA HIS A 117 -8.96 -10.78 -21.22
C HIS A 117 -8.93 -9.32 -20.79
N GLU A 118 -7.92 -8.92 -20.03
CA GLU A 118 -7.72 -7.54 -19.59
C GLU A 118 -6.42 -6.94 -20.13
N THR A 119 -6.29 -5.61 -20.14
CA THR A 119 -5.08 -4.90 -20.56
C THR A 119 -4.12 -4.64 -19.40
N ASN A 120 -3.95 -5.61 -18.50
CA ASN A 120 -2.94 -5.60 -17.44
C ASN A 120 -1.86 -6.68 -17.67
N LEU A 121 -0.77 -6.58 -16.92
CA LEU A 121 0.36 -7.51 -16.98
C LEU A 121 0.25 -8.62 -15.93
N HIS A 122 -0.32 -8.36 -14.75
CA HIS A 122 -0.37 -9.34 -13.68
C HIS A 122 -1.22 -10.59 -14.02
N ASN A 123 -2.16 -10.49 -14.97
CA ASN A 123 -2.96 -11.62 -15.44
C ASN A 123 -2.32 -12.39 -16.61
N THR A 124 -1.08 -12.03 -17.00
CA THR A 124 -0.37 -12.73 -18.08
C THR A 124 0.53 -13.86 -17.60
N SER A 125 0.88 -13.88 -16.32
CA SER A 125 1.64 -14.99 -15.73
C SER A 125 1.59 -14.96 -14.20
N SER A 126 1.67 -16.15 -13.59
CA SER A 126 1.83 -16.29 -12.14
C SER A 126 3.06 -15.57 -11.59
N TRP A 127 4.09 -15.38 -12.40
CA TRP A 127 5.28 -14.63 -12.00
C TRP A 127 4.94 -13.14 -11.79
N LEU A 128 4.20 -12.54 -12.73
CA LEU A 128 3.81 -11.13 -12.68
C LEU A 128 2.74 -10.85 -11.63
N ASP A 129 1.88 -11.82 -11.32
CA ASP A 129 0.97 -11.74 -10.16
C ASP A 129 1.74 -11.83 -8.81
N GLN A 130 2.67 -12.78 -8.67
CA GLN A 130 3.22 -13.11 -7.34
C GLN A 130 4.46 -12.29 -6.96
N LYS A 131 5.38 -12.03 -7.89
CA LYS A 131 6.70 -11.47 -7.55
C LYS A 131 6.65 -9.99 -7.17
N PRO A 132 5.91 -9.11 -7.87
CA PRO A 132 5.74 -7.72 -7.43
C PRO A 132 5.13 -7.64 -6.02
N ARG A 133 4.12 -8.47 -5.76
CA ARG A 133 3.47 -8.58 -4.44
C ARG A 133 4.44 -9.02 -3.34
N LEU A 134 5.27 -10.04 -3.61
CA LEU A 134 6.30 -10.50 -2.67
C LEU A 134 7.35 -9.41 -2.37
N LEU A 135 7.80 -8.66 -3.38
CA LEU A 135 8.71 -7.54 -3.20
C LEU A 135 8.10 -6.47 -2.27
N LEU A 136 6.83 -6.13 -2.50
CA LEU A 136 6.10 -5.18 -1.69
C LEU A 136 5.88 -5.68 -0.27
N GLU A 137 5.57 -6.97 -0.09
CA GLU A 137 5.45 -7.59 1.23
C GLU A 137 6.76 -7.49 2.03
N MET A 138 7.90 -7.79 1.40
CA MET A 138 9.21 -7.63 2.05
C MET A 138 9.47 -6.17 2.45
N PHE A 139 9.13 -5.21 1.58
CA PHE A 139 9.23 -3.79 1.90
C PHE A 139 8.36 -3.41 3.10
N VAL A 140 7.12 -3.92 3.16
CA VAL A 140 6.19 -3.69 4.28
C VAL A 140 6.67 -4.31 5.58
N ILE A 141 7.24 -5.52 5.55
CA ILE A 141 7.80 -6.17 6.76
C ILE A 141 9.00 -5.36 7.28
N VAL A 142 9.94 -5.03 6.40
CA VAL A 142 11.18 -4.34 6.81
C VAL A 142 10.86 -2.90 7.25
N CYS A 143 10.21 -2.13 6.39
CA CYS A 143 9.94 -0.72 6.63
C CYS A 143 8.76 -0.52 7.56
N GLY A 144 7.66 -1.24 7.41
CA GLY A 144 6.45 -1.03 8.22
C GLY A 144 6.45 -1.66 9.61
N ILE A 145 7.21 -2.74 9.82
CA ILE A 145 7.19 -3.50 11.07
C ILE A 145 8.57 -3.48 11.76
N TYR A 146 9.60 -4.05 11.13
CA TYR A 146 10.89 -4.26 11.76
C TYR A 146 11.57 -2.95 12.17
N LEU A 147 11.70 -1.99 11.25
CA LEU A 147 12.41 -0.73 11.52
C LEU A 147 11.70 0.17 12.56
N PRO A 148 10.37 0.42 12.50
CA PRO A 148 9.66 1.22 13.49
C PRO A 148 9.69 0.60 14.88
N LEU A 149 9.54 -0.72 14.99
CA LEU A 149 9.63 -1.43 16.27
C LEU A 149 11.03 -1.38 16.84
N LYS A 150 12.06 -1.67 16.04
CA LYS A 150 13.46 -1.56 16.47
C LYS A 150 13.78 -0.16 16.98
N ARG A 151 13.38 0.87 16.24
CA ARG A 151 13.58 2.28 16.61
C ARG A 151 12.89 2.62 17.94
N LYS A 152 11.65 2.18 18.12
CA LYS A 152 10.86 2.42 19.34
C LYS A 152 11.45 1.69 20.55
N LEU A 153 11.84 0.43 20.40
CA LEU A 153 12.42 -0.40 21.46
C LEU A 153 13.81 0.09 21.90
N GLN A 154 14.64 0.54 20.94
CA GLN A 154 15.99 1.02 21.21
C GLN A 154 16.07 2.51 21.55
N GLY A 155 14.93 3.22 21.55
CA GLY A 155 14.90 4.68 21.81
C GLY A 155 15.69 5.50 20.78
N ILE A 156 15.84 5.02 19.55
CA ILE A 156 16.65 5.67 18.53
C ILE A 156 15.92 6.91 18.00
N ASN A 157 16.53 8.07 18.23
CA ASN A 157 16.13 9.34 17.61
C ASN A 157 17.05 9.62 16.42
N LEU A 158 16.49 9.58 15.21
CA LEU A 158 17.23 9.85 13.99
C LEU A 158 17.25 11.36 13.74
N PRO A 159 18.42 11.96 13.46
CA PRO A 159 18.53 13.38 13.15
C PRO A 159 17.92 13.68 11.77
N VAL A 160 17.38 14.89 11.56
CA VAL A 160 16.75 15.29 10.29
C VAL A 160 17.71 15.25 9.10
N ASP A 161 19.01 15.48 9.36
CA ASP A 161 20.10 15.42 8.37
C ASP A 161 20.56 13.99 8.03
N SER A 162 19.93 12.96 8.60
CA SER A 162 20.22 11.56 8.29
C SER A 162 19.24 11.05 7.24
N TRP A 163 19.73 10.31 6.24
CA TRP A 163 18.86 9.70 5.23
C TRP A 163 17.89 8.69 5.83
N GLN A 164 18.28 8.02 6.94
CA GLN A 164 17.43 7.08 7.67
C GLN A 164 16.18 7.76 8.23
N TYR A 165 16.26 9.04 8.64
CA TYR A 165 15.10 9.79 9.12
C TYR A 165 13.99 9.90 8.06
N TRP A 166 14.37 9.98 6.79
CA TRP A 166 13.45 10.08 5.66
C TRP A 166 12.93 8.72 5.22
N LEU A 167 13.83 7.73 5.12
CA LEU A 167 13.50 6.40 4.61
C LEU A 167 12.74 5.56 5.63
N TYR A 168 13.08 5.64 6.92
CA TYR A 168 12.49 4.77 7.93
C TYR A 168 11.16 5.39 8.35
N PRO A 169 10.03 4.70 8.11
CA PRO A 169 8.76 5.23 8.55
C PRO A 169 8.70 5.29 10.07
N THR A 170 7.83 6.18 10.54
CA THR A 170 7.52 6.31 11.95
C THR A 170 6.51 5.22 12.35
N ILE A 171 6.06 5.21 13.60
CA ILE A 171 5.10 4.20 14.08
C ILE A 171 3.76 4.23 13.33
N VAL A 172 3.49 5.29 12.57
CA VAL A 172 2.25 5.50 11.82
C VAL A 172 2.01 4.43 10.76
N CYS A 173 3.05 3.84 10.17
CA CYS A 173 2.89 2.78 9.19
C CYS A 173 2.57 1.41 9.82
N LEU A 174 2.78 1.25 11.13
CA LEU A 174 2.71 -0.05 11.79
C LEU A 174 1.32 -0.71 11.70
N PRO A 175 0.18 -0.01 11.92
CA PRO A 175 -1.13 -0.64 11.85
C PRO A 175 -1.44 -1.21 10.45
N ALA A 176 -1.20 -0.42 9.40
CA ALA A 176 -1.40 -0.86 8.03
C ALA A 176 -0.47 -2.03 7.67
N ALA A 177 0.80 -1.98 8.09
CA ALA A 177 1.76 -3.04 7.83
C ALA A 177 1.39 -4.36 8.53
N ILE A 178 0.99 -4.31 9.81
CA ILE A 178 0.54 -5.50 10.53
C ILE A 178 -0.70 -6.08 9.85
N LEU A 179 -1.69 -5.25 9.51
CA LEU A 179 -2.92 -5.72 8.88
C LEU A 179 -2.67 -6.29 7.48
N ALA A 180 -1.71 -5.77 6.72
CA ALA A 180 -1.31 -6.35 5.43
C ALA A 180 -0.74 -7.78 5.55
N ILE A 181 -0.04 -8.08 6.64
CA ILE A 181 0.50 -9.42 6.90
C ILE A 181 -0.58 -10.33 7.47
N LEU A 182 -1.34 -9.84 8.45
CA LEU A 182 -2.38 -10.62 9.12
C LEU A 182 -3.55 -10.96 8.18
N SER A 183 -3.90 -10.08 7.24
CA SER A 183 -5.01 -10.33 6.31
C SER A 183 -4.81 -11.59 5.49
N ARG A 184 -3.57 -11.96 5.15
CA ARG A 184 -3.27 -13.17 4.37
C ARG A 184 -2.93 -14.42 5.21
N MET A 185 -2.81 -14.27 6.53
CA MET A 185 -2.50 -15.42 7.40
C MET A 185 -3.54 -16.55 7.33
N PRO A 186 -4.87 -16.28 7.30
CA PRO A 186 -5.87 -17.35 7.21
C PRO A 186 -5.64 -18.27 5.99
N GLU A 187 -5.39 -17.68 4.83
CA GLU A 187 -5.10 -18.40 3.59
C GLU A 187 -3.81 -19.24 3.71
N ARG A 188 -2.75 -18.69 4.30
CA ARG A 188 -1.47 -19.41 4.50
C ARG A 188 -1.60 -20.58 5.46
N ILE A 189 -2.34 -20.40 6.57
CA ILE A 189 -2.61 -21.46 7.55
C ILE A 189 -3.44 -22.57 6.88
N LYS A 190 -4.46 -22.20 6.10
CA LYS A 190 -5.27 -23.15 5.33
C LYS A 190 -4.38 -24.01 4.42
N ASN A 191 -3.51 -23.38 3.64
CA ASN A 191 -2.62 -24.08 2.70
C ASN A 191 -1.57 -24.93 3.42
N LEU A 192 -1.13 -24.54 4.63
CA LEU A 192 -0.13 -25.27 5.41
C LEU A 192 -0.71 -26.52 6.09
N PHE A 193 -1.96 -26.47 6.54
CA PHE A 193 -2.62 -27.55 7.30
C PHE A 193 -3.69 -28.32 6.52
N ASP A 194 -3.84 -28.04 5.22
CA ASP A 194 -4.84 -28.65 4.32
C ASP A 194 -6.28 -28.59 4.86
N LEU A 195 -6.63 -27.47 5.48
CA LEU A 195 -7.93 -27.27 6.13
C LEU A 195 -9.00 -26.92 5.09
N SER A 196 -9.62 -27.95 4.51
CA SER A 196 -10.80 -27.81 3.66
C SER A 196 -12.06 -27.56 4.50
N GLY A 197 -12.45 -26.30 4.70
CA GLY A 197 -13.83 -25.95 5.11
C GLY A 197 -14.04 -24.97 6.27
N VAL A 198 -13.02 -24.28 6.79
CA VAL A 198 -13.16 -23.46 8.02
C VAL A 198 -13.08 -21.94 7.79
N VAL A 199 -12.97 -21.47 6.55
CA VAL A 199 -12.61 -20.07 6.30
C VAL A 199 -13.66 -19.38 5.43
N PHE A 200 -14.07 -18.19 5.86
CA PHE A 200 -14.94 -17.27 5.09
C PHE A 200 -14.44 -17.13 3.65
N ASP A 201 -15.35 -17.06 2.69
CA ASP A 201 -15.04 -16.83 1.28
C ASP A 201 -14.63 -15.37 1.03
N VAL A 202 -13.49 -14.99 1.60
CA VAL A 202 -12.87 -13.67 1.48
C VAL A 202 -11.68 -13.80 0.55
N ARG A 203 -11.59 -12.92 -0.46
CA ARG A 203 -10.40 -12.81 -1.32
C ARG A 203 -9.25 -12.14 -0.55
N TYR A 204 -8.56 -12.94 0.26
CA TYR A 204 -7.49 -12.48 1.16
C TYR A 204 -6.33 -11.75 0.46
N SER A 205 -6.06 -12.09 -0.81
CA SER A 205 -5.04 -11.43 -1.63
C SER A 205 -5.40 -9.96 -1.91
N GLU A 206 -6.65 -9.67 -2.29
CA GLU A 206 -7.11 -8.30 -2.54
C GLU A 206 -7.12 -7.48 -1.26
N VAL A 207 -7.56 -8.08 -0.14
CA VAL A 207 -7.55 -7.42 1.16
C VAL A 207 -6.11 -7.04 1.54
N GLN A 208 -5.15 -7.92 1.26
CA GLN A 208 -3.73 -7.63 1.44
C GLN A 208 -3.25 -6.47 0.54
N GLU A 209 -3.65 -6.44 -0.73
CA GLU A 209 -3.31 -5.36 -1.67
C GLU A 209 -3.86 -4.00 -1.21
N LEU A 210 -5.10 -3.97 -0.72
CA LEU A 210 -5.68 -2.78 -0.12
C LEU A 210 -4.86 -2.29 1.07
N TYR A 211 -4.40 -3.19 1.96
CA TYR A 211 -3.54 -2.78 3.07
C TYR A 211 -2.13 -2.36 2.62
N PHE A 212 -1.59 -2.92 1.54
CA PHE A 212 -0.38 -2.41 0.93
C PHE A 212 -0.58 -1.00 0.38
N ALA A 213 -1.72 -0.72 -0.26
CA ALA A 213 -2.07 0.61 -0.72
C ALA A 213 -2.18 1.60 0.46
N ILE A 214 -2.90 1.24 1.53
CA ILE A 214 -2.99 2.08 2.74
C ILE A 214 -1.59 2.32 3.33
N PHE A 215 -0.75 1.30 3.41
CA PHE A 215 0.63 1.43 3.89
C PHE A 215 1.44 2.42 3.04
N LEU A 216 1.41 2.30 1.72
CA LEU A 216 2.12 3.20 0.80
C LEU A 216 1.62 4.64 0.90
N THR A 217 0.30 4.82 1.01
CA THR A 217 -0.32 6.14 1.22
C THR A 217 0.15 6.76 2.53
N VAL A 218 0.05 6.04 3.64
CA VAL A 218 0.51 6.52 4.95
C VAL A 218 2.01 6.80 4.94
N TYR A 219 2.81 5.96 4.28
CA TYR A 219 4.26 6.12 4.13
C TYR A 219 4.61 7.43 3.41
N LEU A 220 4.02 7.69 2.23
CA LEU A 220 4.29 8.89 1.46
C LEU A 220 3.76 10.16 2.16
N PHE A 221 2.58 10.09 2.77
CA PHE A 221 2.03 11.21 3.55
C PHE A 221 2.92 11.56 4.76
N SER A 222 3.46 10.54 5.43
CA SER A 222 4.37 10.70 6.57
C SER A 222 5.66 11.40 6.14
N ILE A 223 6.22 11.04 4.98
CA ILE A 223 7.37 11.74 4.39
C ILE A 223 7.01 13.18 4.02
N ARG A 224 5.87 13.39 3.37
CA ARG A 224 5.43 14.73 2.95
C ARG A 224 5.26 15.67 4.13
N LYS A 225 4.71 15.18 5.24
CA LYS A 225 4.54 15.97 6.47
C LYS A 225 5.90 16.40 7.03
N ARG A 226 6.86 15.48 7.11
CA ARG A 226 8.25 15.80 7.52
C ARG A 226 8.93 16.78 6.56
N GLN A 227 8.69 16.68 5.26
CA GLN A 227 9.22 17.61 4.25
C GLN A 227 8.67 19.04 4.41
N GLU A 228 7.42 19.14 4.86
CA GLU A 228 6.73 20.40 5.12
C GLU A 228 7.33 21.16 6.31
N ASP A 229 7.75 20.41 7.32
CA ASP A 229 8.31 20.94 8.56
C ASP A 229 9.79 21.35 8.41
N VAL A 230 10.45 21.01 7.29
CA VAL A 230 11.82 21.45 6.99
C VAL A 230 11.80 22.83 6.31
N PRO A 231 12.42 23.86 6.91
CA PRO A 231 12.52 25.19 6.30
C PRO A 231 13.33 25.10 4.99
N LEU A 232 12.96 25.94 4.02
CA LEU A 232 13.73 26.07 2.78
C LEU A 232 15.18 26.42 3.12
N LYS A 233 16.13 25.65 2.59
CA LYS A 233 17.55 26.04 2.65
C LYS A 233 17.65 27.40 1.95
N GLU A 234 18.09 28.44 2.66
CA GLU A 234 18.48 29.69 2.03
C GLU A 234 19.47 29.34 0.91
N LYS A 235 19.15 29.77 -0.32
CA LYS A 235 20.09 29.63 -1.43
C LYS A 235 21.37 30.35 -1.00
N ARG A 236 22.45 29.61 -0.73
CA ARG A 236 23.77 30.24 -0.59
C ARG A 236 24.04 30.98 -1.91
N PRO A 237 24.39 32.27 -1.86
CA PRO A 237 24.65 33.08 -3.03
C PRO A 237 25.77 32.49 -3.90
#